data_AF-A0A2E7UDM8-F1
#
_entry.id   AF-A0A2E7UDM8-F1
#
_cell.length_a   1.000
_cell.length_b   1.000
_cell.length_c   1.000
_cell.angle_alpha   90.00
_cell.angle_beta   90.00
_cell.angle_gamma   90.00
#
_symmetry.space_group_name_H-M   'P 1'
#
loop_
_entity.id
_entity.type
_entity.pdbx_description
1 polymer ?
#
loop_
_entity_poly.entity_id
_entity_poly.type
_entity_poly.pdbx_seq_one_letter_code
_entity_poly.pdbx_strand_id
1 'polypeptide(L)'
;MTSLEDHPAAEPTNWRSLAIKTGIGAVAGALAAIGLMELIDSGALGALDTSREIAALVGMLYLMTAGVVGFGLVSPDAGSRLLNVEDADELREMRPMLRWSVLGTASIAVILFIAAFAAPAGPIGAPVALALVTILFLLACYTGHRQRAHTDELMRAVSLEGTSAAFYLTVVVGGGWALLAHLGYLAGPEPLDWLTMFASLMLLGCFVITIQRGLIRRS
;
A
#
# COMPACT_ATOMS: atom_id res chain seq x y z
N MET A 1 -5.36 36.24 -35.61
CA MET A 1 -6.35 35.15 -35.53
C MET A 1 -5.59 33.85 -35.33
N THR A 2 -5.24 33.57 -34.08
CA THR A 2 -4.59 32.34 -33.64
C THR A 2 -5.64 31.24 -33.58
N SER A 3 -5.38 30.11 -34.22
CA SER A 3 -6.27 28.95 -34.17
C SER A 3 -6.41 28.51 -32.71
N LEU A 4 -7.64 28.44 -32.24
CA LEU A 4 -7.98 27.69 -31.04
C LEU A 4 -7.54 26.26 -31.31
N GLU A 5 -6.48 25.83 -30.64
CA GLU A 5 -6.11 24.42 -30.57
C GLU A 5 -7.33 23.71 -29.96
N ASP A 6 -7.98 22.86 -30.76
CA ASP A 6 -8.99 21.93 -30.30
C ASP A 6 -8.33 21.03 -29.25
N HIS A 7 -8.46 21.40 -27.98
CA HIS A 7 -8.20 20.48 -26.90
C HIS A 7 -9.23 19.33 -27.03
N PRO A 8 -8.80 18.08 -27.24
CA PRO A 8 -9.74 16.98 -27.33
C PRO A 8 -10.58 16.93 -26.05
N ALA A 9 -11.90 16.91 -26.23
CA ALA A 9 -12.84 16.77 -25.12
C ALA A 9 -12.50 15.51 -24.32
N ALA A 10 -12.47 15.61 -22.99
CA ALA A 10 -12.18 14.49 -22.10
C ALA A 10 -13.09 13.29 -22.44
N GLU A 11 -12.50 12.14 -22.75
CA GLU A 11 -13.27 10.93 -23.01
C GLU A 11 -14.12 10.55 -21.78
N PRO A 12 -15.37 10.13 -21.99
CA PRO A 12 -16.26 9.78 -20.88
C PRO A 12 -15.73 8.53 -20.17
N THR A 13 -15.39 8.67 -18.89
CA THR A 13 -14.96 7.54 -18.04
C THR A 13 -15.84 6.31 -18.19
N ASN A 14 -15.23 5.19 -18.58
CA ASN A 14 -15.92 3.92 -18.73
C ASN A 14 -16.15 3.29 -17.35
N TRP A 15 -17.21 3.72 -16.65
CA TRP A 15 -17.59 3.26 -15.31
C TRP A 15 -17.70 1.72 -15.22
N ARG A 16 -18.02 1.03 -16.32
CA ARG A 16 -18.08 -0.44 -16.37
C ARG A 16 -16.69 -1.04 -16.23
N SER A 17 -15.70 -0.51 -16.94
CA SER A 17 -14.30 -0.93 -16.84
C SER A 17 -13.77 -0.71 -15.42
N LEU A 18 -14.06 0.45 -14.82
CA LEU A 18 -13.70 0.74 -13.43
C LEU A 18 -14.35 -0.26 -12.46
N ALA A 19 -15.67 -0.47 -12.56
CA ALA A 19 -16.38 -1.41 -11.70
C ALA A 19 -15.84 -2.86 -11.83
N ILE A 20 -15.49 -3.29 -13.05
CA ILE A 20 -14.90 -4.62 -13.29
C ILE A 20 -13.51 -4.72 -12.65
N LYS A 21 -12.62 -3.73 -12.87
CA LYS A 21 -11.26 -3.74 -12.30
C LYS A 21 -11.29 -3.71 -10.77
N THR A 22 -12.16 -2.88 -10.19
CA THR A 22 -12.39 -2.84 -8.74
C THR A 22 -12.97 -4.16 -8.23
N GLY A 23 -13.92 -4.75 -8.96
CA GLY A 23 -14.50 -6.05 -8.61
C GLY A 23 -13.47 -7.18 -8.62
N ILE A 24 -12.61 -7.25 -9.64
CA ILE A 24 -11.51 -8.23 -9.72
C ILE A 24 -10.55 -8.05 -8.54
N GLY A 25 -10.16 -6.80 -8.24
CA GLY A 25 -9.31 -6.49 -7.09
C GLY A 25 -9.93 -6.91 -5.75
N ALA A 26 -11.23 -6.64 -5.57
CA ALA A 26 -11.97 -7.02 -4.36
C ALA A 26 -12.06 -8.55 -4.20
N VAL A 27 -12.34 -9.29 -5.27
CA VAL A 27 -12.37 -10.76 -5.25
C VAL A 27 -10.99 -11.33 -4.96
N ALA A 28 -9.94 -10.83 -5.64
CA ALA A 28 -8.57 -11.28 -5.39
C ALA A 28 -8.15 -11.00 -3.95
N GLY A 29 -8.48 -9.82 -3.41
CA GLY A 29 -8.19 -9.45 -2.03
C GLY A 29 -8.94 -10.34 -1.03
N ALA A 30 -10.22 -10.63 -1.28
CA ALA A 30 -11.02 -11.52 -0.44
C ALA A 30 -10.47 -12.95 -0.44
N LEU A 31 -10.10 -13.50 -1.61
CA LEU A 31 -9.50 -14.83 -1.70
C LEU A 31 -8.14 -14.90 -1.01
N ALA A 32 -7.30 -13.87 -1.16
CA ALA A 32 -6.01 -13.79 -0.48
C ALA A 32 -6.19 -13.71 1.05
N ALA A 33 -7.16 -12.93 1.52
CA ALA A 33 -7.48 -12.83 2.95
C ALA A 33 -8.01 -14.16 3.50
N ILE A 34 -8.94 -14.81 2.82
CA ILE A 34 -9.48 -16.13 3.22
C ILE A 34 -8.35 -17.16 3.29
N GLY A 35 -7.52 -17.25 2.25
CA GLY A 35 -6.41 -18.21 2.23
C GLY A 35 -5.36 -17.93 3.30
N LEU A 36 -5.10 -16.66 3.62
CA LEU A 36 -4.21 -16.30 4.72
C LEU A 36 -4.81 -16.67 6.09
N MET A 37 -6.10 -16.38 6.31
CA MET A 37 -6.77 -16.73 7.56
C MET A 37 -6.85 -18.25 7.75
N GLU A 38 -7.16 -19.01 6.70
CA GLU A 38 -7.16 -20.48 6.76
C GLU A 38 -5.77 -21.04 7.10
N LEU A 39 -4.70 -20.40 6.59
CA LEU A 39 -3.33 -20.76 6.95
C LEU A 39 -3.00 -20.41 8.42
N ILE A 40 -3.48 -19.27 8.93
CA ILE A 40 -3.31 -18.88 10.33
C ILE A 40 -4.07 -19.86 11.24
N ASP A 41 -5.34 -20.12 10.92
CA ASP A 41 -6.24 -21.00 11.67
C ASP A 41 -5.77 -22.46 11.69
N SER A 42 -5.00 -22.88 10.67
CA SER A 42 -4.36 -24.21 10.66
C SER A 42 -3.36 -24.42 11.82
N GLY A 43 -2.94 -23.34 12.49
CA GLY A 43 -1.94 -23.37 13.57
C GLY A 43 -0.49 -23.50 13.07
N ALA A 44 -0.27 -23.61 11.75
CA ALA A 44 1.07 -23.74 11.16
C ALA A 44 1.97 -22.51 11.44
N LEU A 45 1.37 -21.35 11.71
CA LEU A 45 2.06 -20.08 11.95
C LEU A 45 2.04 -19.63 13.42
N GLY A 46 1.62 -20.52 14.34
CA GLY A 46 1.43 -20.23 15.75
C GLY A 46 0.04 -19.66 16.08
N ALA A 47 -0.21 -19.40 17.37
CA ALA A 47 -1.49 -18.87 17.85
C ALA A 47 -1.43 -17.33 17.84
N LEU A 48 -1.92 -16.73 16.76
CA LEU A 48 -1.89 -15.28 16.58
C LEU A 48 -3.08 -14.62 17.30
N ASP A 49 -2.84 -13.42 17.82
CA ASP A 49 -3.89 -12.53 18.31
C ASP A 49 -4.44 -11.66 17.17
N THR A 50 -5.52 -10.93 17.45
CA THR A 50 -6.19 -10.08 16.45
C THR A 50 -5.25 -9.01 15.87
N SER A 51 -4.35 -8.43 16.67
CA SER A 51 -3.40 -7.42 16.20
C SER A 51 -2.44 -7.99 15.15
N ARG A 52 -1.95 -9.22 15.36
CA ARG A 52 -1.09 -9.95 14.42
C ARG A 52 -1.81 -10.37 13.16
N GLU A 53 -3.07 -10.81 13.26
CA GLU A 53 -3.91 -11.11 12.10
C GLU A 53 -4.11 -9.88 11.22
N ILE A 54 -4.46 -8.73 11.84
CA ILE A 54 -4.59 -7.45 11.13
C ILE A 54 -3.27 -7.06 10.47
N ALA A 55 -2.14 -7.22 11.16
CA ALA A 55 -0.82 -6.94 10.59
C ALA A 55 -0.52 -7.80 9.35
N ALA A 56 -0.83 -9.10 9.42
CA ALA A 56 -0.62 -10.01 8.30
C ALA A 56 -1.53 -9.66 7.10
N LEU A 57 -2.79 -9.28 7.35
CA LEU A 57 -3.73 -8.84 6.31
C LEU A 57 -3.28 -7.53 5.65
N VAL A 58 -2.83 -6.53 6.43
CA VAL A 58 -2.29 -5.29 5.86
C VAL A 58 -0.99 -5.57 5.09
N GLY A 59 -0.13 -6.46 5.60
CA GLY A 59 1.05 -6.95 4.88
C GLY A 59 0.68 -7.59 3.54
N MET A 60 -0.38 -8.39 3.50
CA MET A 60 -0.91 -8.97 2.27
C MET A 60 -1.38 -7.92 1.27
N LEU A 61 -2.08 -6.86 1.72
CA LEU A 61 -2.49 -5.76 0.83
C LEU A 61 -1.29 -5.04 0.19
N TYR A 62 -0.24 -4.79 0.97
CA TYR A 62 1.02 -4.24 0.45
C TYR A 62 1.70 -5.21 -0.53
N LEU A 63 1.70 -6.51 -0.23
CA LEU A 63 2.28 -7.53 -1.10
C LEU A 63 1.54 -7.60 -2.43
N MET A 64 0.21 -7.58 -2.42
CA MET A 64 -0.63 -7.55 -3.62
C MET A 64 -0.36 -6.28 -4.43
N THR A 65 -0.28 -5.13 -3.77
CA THR A 65 0.03 -3.84 -4.42
C THR A 65 1.39 -3.90 -5.11
N ALA A 66 2.43 -4.36 -4.41
CA ALA A 66 3.76 -4.54 -4.98
C ALA A 66 3.77 -5.57 -6.13
N GLY A 67 2.97 -6.63 -6.02
CA GLY A 67 2.81 -7.66 -7.05
C GLY A 67 2.16 -7.13 -8.32
N VAL A 68 1.08 -6.34 -8.21
CA VAL A 68 0.38 -5.72 -9.36
C VAL A 68 1.30 -4.73 -10.07
N VAL A 69 1.97 -3.84 -9.33
CA VAL A 69 2.89 -2.87 -9.91
C VAL A 69 4.14 -3.56 -10.46
N GLY A 70 4.67 -4.57 -9.76
CA GLY A 70 5.80 -5.39 -10.19
C GLY A 70 5.52 -6.18 -11.47
N PHE A 71 4.31 -6.72 -11.60
CA PHE A 71 3.86 -7.36 -12.84
C PHE A 71 3.88 -6.37 -14.02
N GLY A 72 3.40 -5.14 -13.82
CA GLY A 72 3.45 -4.09 -14.84
C GLY A 72 4.88 -3.71 -15.28
N LEU A 73 5.87 -3.85 -14.40
CA LEU A 73 7.28 -3.65 -14.74
C LEU A 73 7.84 -4.76 -15.64
N VAL A 74 7.47 -6.01 -15.35
CA VAL A 74 7.92 -7.20 -16.11
C VAL A 74 7.23 -7.27 -17.47
N SER A 75 5.94 -6.96 -17.52
CA SER A 75 5.14 -6.94 -18.75
C SER A 75 4.43 -5.59 -18.92
N PRO A 76 5.07 -4.59 -19.56
CA PRO A 76 4.48 -3.27 -19.76
C PRO A 76 3.20 -3.31 -20.59
N ASP A 77 3.10 -4.18 -21.59
CA ASP A 77 1.94 -4.24 -22.48
C ASP A 77 0.69 -4.80 -21.77
N ALA A 78 0.87 -5.75 -20.86
CA ALA A 78 -0.20 -6.20 -19.98
C ALA A 78 -0.43 -5.21 -18.82
N GLY A 79 0.65 -4.60 -18.34
CA GLY A 79 0.67 -3.59 -17.29
C GLY A 79 -0.12 -2.35 -17.63
N SER A 80 -0.03 -1.81 -18.85
CA SER A 80 -0.76 -0.60 -19.26
C SER A 80 -2.27 -0.81 -19.18
N ARG A 81 -2.74 -2.00 -19.58
CA ARG A 81 -4.15 -2.40 -19.48
C ARG A 81 -4.61 -2.56 -18.02
N LEU A 82 -3.78 -3.17 -17.19
CA LEU A 82 -4.09 -3.43 -15.78
C LEU A 82 -4.05 -2.15 -14.94
N LEU A 83 -2.95 -1.40 -15.05
CA LEU A 83 -2.69 -0.15 -14.33
C LEU A 83 -3.42 1.06 -14.94
N ASN A 84 -4.14 0.86 -16.05
CA ASN A 84 -4.96 1.90 -16.68
C ASN A 84 -4.13 3.11 -17.14
N VAL A 85 -2.96 2.83 -17.72
CA VAL A 85 -2.01 3.83 -18.25
C VAL A 85 -2.22 3.93 -19.76
N GLU A 86 -2.10 5.14 -20.31
CA GLU A 86 -2.48 5.49 -21.69
C GLU A 86 -1.67 4.70 -22.73
N ASP A 87 -0.38 4.44 -22.45
CA ASP A 87 0.47 3.58 -23.27
C ASP A 87 1.49 2.77 -22.44
N ALA A 88 1.91 1.62 -22.97
CA ALA A 88 3.03 0.83 -22.44
C ALA A 88 4.37 1.59 -22.48
N ASP A 89 4.50 2.58 -23.36
CA ASP A 89 5.68 3.45 -23.42
C ASP A 89 5.81 4.35 -22.19
N GLU A 90 4.70 4.90 -21.68
CA GLU A 90 4.70 5.67 -20.42
C GLU A 90 5.17 4.80 -19.25
N LEU A 91 4.72 3.53 -19.18
CA LEU A 91 5.24 2.58 -18.19
C LEU A 91 6.73 2.33 -18.37
N ARG A 92 7.25 2.27 -19.60
CA ARG A 92 8.68 2.09 -19.87
C ARG A 92 9.49 3.28 -19.38
N GLU A 93 8.98 4.50 -19.52
CA GLU A 93 9.61 5.72 -19.01
C GLU A 93 9.59 5.79 -17.48
N MET A 94 8.48 5.40 -16.85
CA MET A 94 8.32 5.39 -15.39
C MET A 94 9.03 4.22 -14.69
N ARG A 95 9.61 3.26 -15.44
CA ARG A 95 10.28 2.06 -14.90
C ARG A 95 11.24 2.35 -13.74
N PRO A 96 12.15 3.34 -13.80
CA PRO A 96 13.07 3.61 -12.70
C PRO A 96 12.33 3.97 -11.41
N MET A 97 11.31 4.82 -11.49
CA MET A 97 10.48 5.20 -10.34
C MET A 97 9.69 4.01 -9.79
N LEU A 98 9.02 3.27 -10.67
CA LEU A 98 8.17 2.13 -10.28
C LEU A 98 9.00 0.99 -9.66
N ARG A 99 10.23 0.73 -10.12
CA ARG A 99 11.13 -0.26 -9.52
C ARG A 99 11.41 0.05 -8.05
N TRP A 100 11.77 1.30 -7.75
CA TRP A 100 12.02 1.71 -6.36
C TRP A 100 10.75 1.66 -5.51
N SER A 101 9.61 2.03 -6.07
CA SER A 101 8.31 1.93 -5.41
C SER A 101 7.94 0.48 -5.07
N VAL A 102 8.11 -0.46 -6.01
CA VAL A 102 7.85 -1.89 -5.78
C VAL A 102 8.74 -2.44 -4.67
N LEU A 103 10.03 -2.14 -4.69
CA LEU A 103 10.96 -2.59 -3.65
C LEU A 103 10.60 -2.02 -2.27
N GLY A 104 10.26 -0.73 -2.19
CA GLY A 104 9.84 -0.12 -0.93
C GLY A 104 8.52 -0.71 -0.41
N THR A 105 7.52 -0.82 -1.28
CA THR A 105 6.20 -1.37 -0.94
C THR A 105 6.28 -2.84 -0.52
N ALA A 106 7.08 -3.65 -1.23
CA ALA A 106 7.34 -5.04 -0.85
C ALA A 106 8.10 -5.13 0.48
N SER A 107 9.03 -4.23 0.75
CA SER A 107 9.74 -4.19 2.04
C SER A 107 8.77 -3.93 3.19
N ILE A 108 7.81 -3.01 3.05
CA ILE A 108 6.75 -2.78 4.04
C ILE A 108 5.88 -4.02 4.23
N ALA A 109 5.49 -4.70 3.14
CA ALA A 109 4.74 -5.96 3.22
C ALA A 109 5.46 -7.00 4.09
N VAL A 110 6.76 -7.23 3.80
CA VAL A 110 7.57 -8.22 4.51
C VAL A 110 7.81 -7.82 5.96
N ILE A 111 8.00 -6.53 6.26
CA ILE A 111 8.10 -6.02 7.64
C ILE A 111 6.86 -6.41 8.45
N LEU A 112 5.65 -6.18 7.89
CA LEU A 112 4.41 -6.49 8.58
C LEU A 112 4.22 -8.00 8.79
N PHE A 113 4.58 -8.83 7.80
CA PHE A 113 4.55 -10.28 7.98
C PHE A 113 5.54 -10.76 9.05
N ILE A 114 6.77 -10.25 9.04
CA ILE A 114 7.78 -10.62 10.05
C ILE A 114 7.32 -10.19 11.44
N ALA A 115 6.75 -8.98 11.58
CA ALA A 115 6.23 -8.49 12.84
C ALA A 115 5.03 -9.32 13.34
N ALA A 116 4.11 -9.69 12.44
CA ALA A 116 2.96 -10.53 12.77
C ALA A 116 3.38 -11.93 13.28
N PHE A 117 4.38 -12.55 12.63
CA PHE A 117 4.85 -13.90 12.92
C PHE A 117 6.07 -13.96 13.86
N ALA A 118 6.42 -12.86 14.51
CA ALA A 118 7.49 -12.81 15.50
C ALA A 118 7.11 -13.55 16.80
N ALA A 119 8.09 -14.12 17.47
CA ALA A 119 7.95 -14.68 18.82
C ALA A 119 7.42 -13.60 19.81
N PRO A 120 6.67 -13.99 20.86
CA PRO A 120 6.48 -15.35 21.35
C PRO A 120 5.37 -16.16 20.66
N ALA A 121 4.47 -15.51 19.92
CA ALA A 121 3.30 -16.19 19.35
C ALA A 121 3.59 -16.91 18.03
N GLY A 122 4.51 -16.37 17.22
CA GLY A 122 4.86 -16.92 15.91
C GLY A 122 6.23 -17.61 15.86
N PRO A 123 6.55 -18.25 14.73
CA PRO A 123 7.74 -19.08 14.56
C PRO A 123 9.05 -18.29 14.43
N ILE A 124 9.01 -16.99 14.18
CA ILE A 124 10.21 -16.19 13.93
C ILE A 124 10.80 -15.70 15.26
N GLY A 125 11.99 -16.18 15.63
CA GLY A 125 12.65 -15.73 16.87
C GLY A 125 12.82 -14.21 16.95
N ALA A 126 12.55 -13.62 18.12
CA ALA A 126 12.52 -12.16 18.29
C ALA A 126 13.80 -11.41 17.83
N PRO A 127 15.03 -11.91 18.08
CA PRO A 127 16.25 -11.25 17.57
C PRO A 127 16.34 -11.26 16.05
N VAL A 128 15.88 -12.34 15.41
CA VAL A 128 15.87 -12.48 13.94
C VAL A 128 14.82 -11.54 13.36
N ALA A 129 13.62 -11.50 13.95
CA ALA A 129 12.57 -10.58 13.54
C ALA A 129 13.04 -9.12 13.61
N LEU A 130 13.65 -8.71 14.74
CA LEU A 130 14.17 -7.36 14.91
C LEU A 130 15.25 -7.01 13.88
N ALA A 131 16.21 -7.91 13.64
CA ALA A 131 17.27 -7.70 12.66
C ALA A 131 16.71 -7.54 11.24
N LEU A 132 15.81 -8.43 10.82
CA LEU A 132 15.20 -8.39 9.49
C LEU A 132 14.32 -7.14 9.31
N VAL A 133 13.48 -6.82 10.28
CA VAL A 133 12.64 -5.61 10.25
C VAL A 133 13.51 -4.36 10.14
N THR A 134 14.61 -4.29 10.90
CA THR A 134 15.54 -3.16 10.84
C THR A 134 16.18 -3.02 9.45
N ILE A 135 16.69 -4.13 8.89
CA ILE A 135 17.31 -4.14 7.55
C ILE A 135 16.30 -3.73 6.48
N LEU A 136 15.09 -4.30 6.51
CA LEU A 136 14.04 -3.99 5.55
C LEU A 136 13.52 -2.57 5.69
N PHE A 137 13.47 -2.04 6.92
CA PHE A 137 13.09 -0.65 7.15
C PHE A 137 14.13 0.32 6.57
N LEU A 138 15.42 0.03 6.78
CA LEU A 138 16.50 0.79 6.15
C LEU A 138 16.44 0.68 4.61
N LEU A 139 16.11 -0.50 4.08
CA LEU A 139 15.88 -0.69 2.65
C LEU A 139 14.71 0.16 2.15
N ALA A 140 13.56 0.15 2.83
CA ALA A 140 12.39 0.94 2.46
C ALA A 140 12.69 2.46 2.46
N CYS A 141 13.44 2.93 3.46
CA CYS A 141 13.95 4.31 3.50
C CYS A 141 14.88 4.62 2.32
N TYR A 142 15.81 3.70 2.02
CA TYR A 142 16.75 3.85 0.91
C TYR A 142 16.04 3.89 -0.45
N THR A 143 15.10 2.96 -0.70
CA THR A 143 14.32 2.92 -1.94
C THR A 143 13.45 4.16 -2.07
N GLY A 144 12.83 4.61 -0.98
CA GLY A 144 12.04 5.85 -0.97
C GLY A 144 12.90 7.09 -1.28
N HIS A 145 14.12 7.16 -0.74
CA HIS A 145 15.06 8.23 -1.06
C HIS A 145 15.46 8.20 -2.55
N ARG A 146 15.80 7.02 -3.09
CA ARG A 146 16.12 6.85 -4.52
C ARG A 146 14.94 7.19 -5.44
N GLN A 147 13.73 6.84 -5.05
CA GLN A 147 12.52 7.12 -5.82
C GLN A 147 12.31 8.63 -6.05
N ARG A 148 12.69 9.49 -5.08
CA ARG A 148 12.52 10.94 -5.20
C ARG A 148 13.25 11.55 -6.39
N ALA A 149 14.38 10.98 -6.81
CA ALA A 149 15.13 11.46 -7.96
C ALA A 149 14.41 11.23 -9.31
N HIS A 150 13.40 10.35 -9.32
CA HIS A 150 12.64 9.97 -10.51
C HIS A 150 11.16 10.38 -10.42
N THR A 151 10.81 11.21 -9.42
CA THR A 151 9.44 11.68 -9.22
C THR A 151 9.31 13.09 -9.76
N ASP A 152 8.35 13.34 -10.65
CA ASP A 152 8.06 14.68 -11.14
C ASP A 152 7.39 15.57 -10.07
N GLU A 153 7.15 16.84 -10.39
CA GLU A 153 6.56 17.79 -9.44
C GLU A 153 5.12 17.44 -9.05
N LEU A 154 4.34 16.91 -9.99
CA LEU A 154 2.95 16.53 -9.77
C LEU A 154 2.85 15.36 -8.79
N MET A 155 3.57 14.27 -9.08
CA MET A 155 3.64 13.08 -8.24
C MET A 155 4.27 13.37 -6.88
N ARG A 156 5.21 14.32 -6.80
CA ARG A 156 5.75 14.78 -5.52
C ARG A 156 4.69 15.50 -4.70
N ALA A 157 3.90 16.38 -5.31
CA ALA A 157 2.79 17.06 -4.63
C ALA A 157 1.72 16.07 -4.16
N VAL A 158 1.32 15.12 -5.01
CA VAL A 158 0.36 14.06 -4.68
C VAL A 158 0.89 13.20 -3.52
N SER A 159 2.17 12.84 -3.54
CA SER A 159 2.78 12.05 -2.46
C SER A 159 2.81 12.80 -1.13
N LEU A 160 3.09 14.11 -1.15
CA LEU A 160 3.08 14.95 0.04
C LEU A 160 1.67 15.07 0.63
N GLU A 161 0.66 15.25 -0.21
CA GLU A 161 -0.74 15.29 0.21
C GLU A 161 -1.24 13.94 0.73
N GLY A 162 -0.87 12.84 0.08
CA GLY A 162 -1.17 11.49 0.56
C GLY A 162 -0.55 11.23 1.93
N THR A 163 0.71 11.63 2.11
CA THR A 163 1.43 11.50 3.38
C THR A 163 0.82 12.38 4.46
N SER A 164 0.42 13.62 4.15
CA SER A 164 -0.20 14.51 5.14
C SER A 164 -1.58 14.03 5.54
N ALA A 165 -2.39 13.54 4.59
CA ALA A 165 -3.68 12.91 4.87
C ALA A 165 -3.52 11.69 5.78
N ALA A 166 -2.56 10.80 5.47
CA ALA A 166 -2.25 9.64 6.30
C ALA A 166 -1.79 10.03 7.71
N PHE A 167 -0.97 11.07 7.84
CA PHE A 167 -0.55 11.60 9.13
C PHE A 167 -1.74 12.10 9.95
N TYR A 168 -2.62 12.93 9.37
CA TYR A 168 -3.81 13.41 10.07
C TYR A 168 -4.75 12.28 10.48
N LEU A 169 -4.98 11.31 9.59
CA LEU A 169 -5.76 10.11 9.92
C LEU A 169 -5.14 9.34 11.08
N THR A 170 -3.81 9.18 11.10
CA THR A 170 -3.14 8.46 12.19
C THR A 170 -3.22 9.20 13.51
N VAL A 171 -3.12 10.54 13.50
CA VAL A 171 -3.29 11.34 14.71
C VAL A 171 -4.73 11.25 15.23
N VAL A 172 -5.73 11.32 14.35
CA VAL A 172 -7.14 11.24 14.75
C VAL A 172 -7.50 9.85 15.26
N VAL A 173 -7.17 8.80 14.50
CA VAL A 173 -7.54 7.42 14.83
C VAL A 173 -6.64 6.88 15.94
N GLY A 174 -5.32 6.85 15.71
CA GLY A 174 -4.36 6.32 16.66
C GLY A 174 -4.20 7.18 17.90
N GLY A 175 -4.06 8.51 17.72
CA GLY A 175 -3.99 9.44 18.85
C GLY A 175 -5.29 9.51 19.64
N GLY A 176 -6.45 9.47 18.97
CA GLY A 176 -7.76 9.38 19.62
C GLY A 176 -7.92 8.09 20.43
N TRP A 177 -7.57 6.94 19.85
CA TRP A 177 -7.58 5.66 20.57
C TRP A 177 -6.63 5.66 21.77
N ALA A 178 -5.40 6.14 21.59
CA ALA A 178 -4.43 6.25 22.67
C ALA A 178 -4.89 7.17 23.80
N LEU A 179 -5.55 8.29 23.48
CA LEU A 179 -6.14 9.19 24.47
C LEU A 179 -7.27 8.50 25.24
N LEU A 180 -8.19 7.83 24.55
CA LEU A 180 -9.27 7.08 25.19
C LEU A 180 -8.74 5.99 26.13
N ALA A 181 -7.67 5.30 25.72
CA ALA A 181 -6.99 4.31 26.55
C ALA A 181 -6.30 4.94 27.76
N HIS A 182 -5.61 6.07 27.58
CA HIS A 182 -4.99 6.81 28.68
C HIS A 182 -6.01 7.27 29.73
N LEU A 183 -7.22 7.63 29.28
CA LEU A 183 -8.34 8.01 30.14
C LEU A 183 -9.10 6.81 30.74
N GLY A 184 -8.74 5.57 30.40
CA GLY A 184 -9.33 4.35 30.94
C GLY A 184 -10.67 3.93 30.32
N TYR A 185 -11.05 4.49 29.16
CA TYR A 185 -12.30 4.13 28.49
C TYR A 185 -12.20 2.82 27.68
N LEU A 186 -11.04 2.52 27.10
CA LEU A 186 -10.79 1.35 26.25
C LEU A 186 -9.41 0.75 26.54
N ALA A 187 -9.17 -0.47 26.07
CA ALA A 187 -7.83 -1.05 26.06
C ALA A 187 -6.90 -0.23 25.14
N GLY A 188 -5.63 -0.12 25.54
CA GLY A 188 -4.62 0.57 24.75
C GLY A 188 -4.28 -0.18 23.45
N PRO A 189 -3.96 0.55 22.37
CA PRO A 189 -3.46 -0.09 21.15
C PRO A 189 -2.16 -0.83 21.47
N GLU A 190 -2.03 -2.03 20.95
CA GLU A 190 -0.78 -2.78 21.07
C GLU A 190 0.32 -2.09 20.26
N PRO A 191 1.60 -2.32 20.58
CA PRO A 191 2.71 -1.75 19.81
C PRO A 191 2.65 -2.11 18.32
N LEU A 192 2.11 -3.29 17.98
CA LEU A 192 1.93 -3.72 16.61
C LEU A 192 0.82 -2.93 15.89
N ASP A 193 -0.26 -2.57 16.60
CA ASP A 193 -1.36 -1.78 16.04
C ASP A 193 -0.90 -0.42 15.53
N TRP A 194 0.09 0.18 16.17
CA TRP A 194 0.68 1.41 15.66
C TRP A 194 1.35 1.23 14.30
N LEU A 195 2.15 0.18 14.15
CA LEU A 195 2.85 -0.10 12.89
C LEU A 195 1.85 -0.40 11.77
N THR A 196 0.79 -1.16 12.07
CA THR A 196 -0.26 -1.49 11.10
C THR A 196 -1.13 -0.29 10.76
N MET A 197 -1.43 0.59 11.72
CA MET A 197 -2.14 1.84 11.47
C MET A 197 -1.34 2.76 10.55
N PHE A 198 -0.04 2.99 10.82
CA PHE A 198 0.78 3.82 9.94
C PHE A 198 0.78 3.29 8.49
N ALA A 199 0.88 1.97 8.31
CA ALA A 199 0.86 1.36 6.98
C ALA A 199 -0.53 1.45 6.32
N SER A 200 -1.59 1.01 7.01
CA SER A 200 -2.95 0.98 6.45
C SER A 200 -3.48 2.39 6.15
N LEU A 201 -3.26 3.36 7.04
CA LEU A 201 -3.70 4.74 6.83
C LEU A 201 -2.86 5.46 5.77
N MET A 202 -1.61 5.03 5.52
CA MET A 202 -0.84 5.49 4.37
C MET A 202 -1.48 5.03 3.06
N LEU A 203 -1.85 3.75 2.93
CA LEU A 203 -2.57 3.27 1.75
C LEU A 203 -3.89 4.01 1.55
N LEU A 204 -4.66 4.19 2.62
CA LEU A 204 -5.93 4.91 2.57
C LEU A 204 -5.74 6.37 2.17
N GLY A 205 -4.75 7.06 2.77
CA GLY A 205 -4.42 8.45 2.44
C GLY A 205 -4.03 8.61 0.98
N CYS A 206 -3.13 7.76 0.49
CA CYS A 206 -2.76 7.73 -0.93
C CYS A 206 -3.99 7.50 -1.82
N PHE A 207 -4.80 6.49 -1.53
CA PHE A 207 -5.99 6.17 -2.32
C PHE A 207 -6.99 7.32 -2.40
N VAL A 208 -7.31 7.95 -1.26
CA VAL A 208 -8.24 9.08 -1.19
C VAL A 208 -7.72 10.28 -1.99
N ILE A 209 -6.44 10.63 -1.85
CA ILE A 209 -5.85 11.75 -2.57
C ILE A 209 -5.78 11.48 -4.08
N THR A 210 -5.45 10.26 -4.50
CA THR A 210 -5.46 9.87 -5.92
C THR A 210 -6.87 10.01 -6.53
N ILE A 211 -7.93 9.67 -5.78
CA ILE A 211 -9.32 9.90 -6.22
C ILE A 211 -9.63 11.40 -6.32
N GLN A 212 -9.32 12.17 -5.28
CA GLN A 212 -9.63 13.61 -5.22
C GLN A 212 -8.94 14.40 -6.32
N ARG A 213 -7.69 14.03 -6.65
CA ARG A 213 -6.91 14.62 -7.75
C ARG A 213 -7.40 14.21 -9.14
N GLY A 214 -8.42 13.35 -9.23
CA GLY A 214 -9.01 12.94 -10.49
C GLY A 214 -8.10 12.05 -11.35
N LEU A 215 -7.01 11.52 -10.78
CA LEU A 215 -6.07 10.64 -11.48
C LEU A 215 -6.72 9.32 -11.90
N ILE A 216 -7.80 8.90 -11.22
CA ILE A 216 -8.59 7.71 -11.57
C ILE A 216 -9.68 8.01 -12.62
N ARG A 217 -9.92 9.29 -12.94
CA ARG A 217 -10.99 9.73 -13.88
C ARG A 217 -10.48 10.06 -15.29
N ARG A 218 -9.21 9.80 -15.59
CA ARG A 218 -8.63 9.97 -16.93
C ARG A 218 -8.25 8.60 -17.48
N SER A 219 -9.22 7.91 -18.07
CA SER A 219 -9.01 6.73 -18.91
C SER A 219 -10.20 6.44 -19.77
#